data_AF-A0A6I9HJX8-F1
#
_entry.id   AF-A0A6I9HJX8-F1
#
_cell.length_a   1.000
_cell.length_b   1.000
_cell.length_c   1.000
_cell.angle_alpha   90.00
_cell.angle_beta   90.00
_cell.angle_gamma   90.00
#
_symmetry.space_group_name_H-M   'P 1'
#
loop_
_entity.id
_entity.type
_entity.pdbx_description
1 polymer ?
#
loop_
_entity_poly.entity_id
_entity_poly.type
_entity_poly.pdbx_seq_one_letter_code
_entity_poly.pdbx_strand_id
1 'polypeptide(L)'
;MTIVTAGAGPRCGLVPAGVVSIAEHNVQELIVAADMLQLTEVVELCCEFLKGQIDPLNCIGLFQFSEQIACHDLMEFTESYIHAHFLEVQSGEEFLALTKEQLVKILRSEDLSIEDEYQVFTAAMQWILKDVGKRKKYVVEVLEPVRFPLLPAQRLLKYIESIPDFSLRVALQTLLKEYCEVSKSPKENKVSSFLQASKGRPRRKARKYLYAVGGYTRLQGGRWSDSRALSCVERFDTFSHYWTTVSSLHQARSGLGVAVVGGMVYAIGGEDNSMIFDCTECYDPVTKQWTTVASMNHPRCALGVCTCYGAIYALGGWVGAEIGNTIERFDPEENSWDVVGSMAKPRYCFGCCEMQGLIYVIGGISSEGVELRSVEVYDPISKRWSELAPMGTRRAYLGVAALNDCIYAVGGWNESQDALASVERYSFEEEKWVEVASMKIPRAGVCVVAVNGLLYASGGRAPSPDFAAPVTSDSVEVYNPHMDSWTEIANMITSRCEGGVAVL
;
A
#
# COMPACT_ATOMS: atom_id res chain seq x y z
N MET A 1 28.85 17.55 16.77
CA MET A 1 29.61 18.03 15.58
C MET A 1 30.42 19.26 15.97
N THR A 2 31.70 19.35 15.59
CA THR A 2 32.56 20.50 15.93
C THR A 2 32.78 21.34 14.69
N ILE A 3 32.36 22.60 14.70
CA ILE A 3 32.35 23.48 13.53
C ILE A 3 33.25 24.69 13.81
N VAL A 4 34.11 25.03 12.85
CA VAL A 4 35.00 26.19 12.90
C VAL A 4 34.43 27.27 12.00
N THR A 5 33.92 28.36 12.56
CA THR A 5 33.44 29.50 11.76
C THR A 5 34.56 30.50 11.54
N ALA A 6 34.85 30.84 10.28
CA ALA A 6 35.83 31.86 9.90
C ALA A 6 35.11 33.14 9.49
N GLY A 7 35.13 34.17 10.35
CA GLY A 7 34.52 35.46 10.03
C GLY A 7 35.37 36.26 9.05
N ALA A 8 34.86 36.51 7.84
CA ALA A 8 35.44 37.46 6.88
C ALA A 8 34.72 38.81 6.98
N GLY A 9 35.32 39.77 7.71
CA GLY A 9 34.90 41.18 7.73
C GLY A 9 35.99 42.10 7.17
N PRO A 10 35.67 43.07 6.29
CA PRO A 10 36.67 43.90 5.64
C PRO A 10 37.05 45.06 6.56
N ARG A 11 38.08 44.85 7.39
CA ARG A 11 39.11 45.82 7.85
C ARG A 11 39.61 45.42 9.24
N CYS A 12 40.90 45.09 9.28
CA CYS A 12 41.78 45.04 10.46
C CYS A 12 41.37 44.09 11.61
N GLY A 13 42.12 43.00 11.76
CA GLY A 13 42.23 42.20 12.99
C GLY A 13 41.72 40.77 12.81
N LEU A 14 42.63 39.80 12.95
CA LEU A 14 42.30 38.38 13.08
C LEU A 14 41.31 38.20 14.24
N VAL A 15 40.05 37.86 13.94
CA VAL A 15 39.07 37.40 14.93
C VAL A 15 39.36 35.92 15.23
N PRO A 16 39.36 35.45 16.50
CA PRO A 16 39.58 34.05 16.79
C PRO A 16 38.52 33.21 16.09
N ALA A 17 38.92 32.17 15.35
CA ALA A 17 37.99 31.20 14.78
C ALA A 17 37.25 30.52 15.94
N GLY A 18 35.94 30.80 16.06
CA GLY A 18 35.10 30.22 17.09
C GLY A 18 34.84 28.76 16.77
N VAL A 19 35.17 27.87 17.70
CA VAL A 19 34.82 26.45 17.60
C VAL A 19 33.49 26.24 18.32
N VAL A 20 32.44 25.91 17.57
CA VAL A 20 31.11 25.63 18.12
C VAL A 20 30.86 24.12 18.07
N SER A 21 30.63 23.51 19.23
CA SER A 21 30.28 22.09 19.33
C SER A 21 28.76 21.92 19.48
N ILE A 22 28.10 21.31 18.50
CA ILE A 22 26.67 20.98 18.54
C ILE A 22 26.49 19.59 19.17
N ALA A 23 25.64 19.51 20.20
CA ALA A 23 25.26 18.30 20.93
C ALA A 23 23.77 18.36 21.34
N GLU A 24 23.18 17.22 21.69
CA GLU A 24 21.74 17.12 22.05
C GLU A 24 21.33 18.06 23.19
N HIS A 25 22.19 18.25 24.18
CA HIS A 25 21.89 19.07 25.36
C HIS A 25 22.02 20.58 25.12
N ASN A 26 22.68 21.01 24.04
CA ASN A 26 22.96 22.43 23.80
C ASN A 26 22.33 22.98 22.51
N VAL A 27 21.87 22.12 21.60
CA VAL A 27 21.42 22.53 20.27
C VAL A 27 20.24 23.50 20.30
N GLN A 28 19.28 23.32 21.22
CA GLN A 28 18.12 24.21 21.34
C GLN A 28 18.51 25.62 21.79
N GLU A 29 19.31 25.73 22.86
CA GLU A 29 19.82 27.01 23.36
C GLU A 29 20.73 27.69 22.32
N LEU A 30 21.53 26.89 21.62
CA LEU A 30 22.44 27.37 20.58
C LEU A 30 21.68 27.94 19.38
N ILE A 31 20.58 27.33 18.95
CA ILE A 31 19.72 27.87 17.88
C ILE A 31 19.16 29.23 18.28
N VAL A 32 18.60 29.34 19.48
CA VAL A 32 18.00 30.59 19.96
C VAL A 32 19.06 31.70 20.04
N ALA A 33 20.25 31.38 20.56
CA ALA A 33 21.36 32.32 20.62
C ALA A 33 21.88 32.70 19.23
N ALA A 34 22.01 31.75 18.31
CA ALA A 34 22.48 31.97 16.95
C ALA A 34 21.50 32.83 16.14
N ASP A 35 20.20 32.62 16.29
CA ASP A 35 19.14 33.43 15.68
C ASP A 35 19.18 34.88 16.20
N MET A 36 19.27 35.06 17.53
CA MET A 36 19.43 36.39 18.13
C MET A 36 20.67 37.14 17.63
N LEU A 37 21.76 36.42 17.34
CA LEU A 37 23.01 36.96 16.82
C LEU A 37 23.06 37.03 15.29
N GLN A 38 21.99 36.64 14.59
CA GLN A 38 21.89 36.59 13.12
C GLN A 38 22.97 35.72 12.45
N LEU A 39 23.37 34.63 13.10
CA LEU A 39 24.32 33.64 12.58
C LEU A 39 23.57 32.53 11.81
N THR A 40 23.12 32.83 10.60
CA THR A 40 22.27 31.93 9.79
C THR A 40 22.91 30.56 9.53
N GLU A 41 24.21 30.50 9.24
CA GLU A 41 24.91 29.23 9.00
C GLU A 41 24.86 28.30 10.23
N VAL A 42 24.95 28.84 11.44
CA VAL A 42 24.90 28.04 12.68
C VAL A 42 23.47 27.55 12.93
N VAL A 43 22.47 28.37 12.61
CA VAL A 43 21.05 27.95 12.68
C VAL A 43 20.79 26.79 11.72
N GLU A 44 21.22 26.90 10.47
CA GLU A 44 21.08 25.84 9.46
C GLU A 44 21.74 24.53 9.90
N LEU A 45 22.98 24.59 10.40
CA LEU A 45 23.71 23.42 10.89
C LEU A 45 23.04 22.75 12.11
N CYS A 46 22.50 23.56 13.03
CA CYS A 46 21.73 23.04 14.15
C CYS A 46 20.39 22.44 13.71
N CYS A 47 19.72 23.02 12.71
CA CYS A 47 18.52 22.46 12.11
C CYS A 47 18.79 21.10 11.45
N GLU A 48 19.88 20.97 10.67
CA GLU A 48 20.29 19.69 10.09
C GLU A 48 20.63 18.65 11.16
N PHE A 49 21.28 19.06 12.24
CA PHE A 49 21.52 18.16 13.39
C PHE A 49 20.21 17.68 14.02
N LEU A 50 19.22 18.57 14.23
CA LEU A 50 17.92 18.20 14.78
C LEU A 50 17.12 17.29 13.83
N LYS A 51 17.16 17.54 12.52
CA LYS A 51 16.52 16.66 11.52
C LYS A 51 17.07 15.24 11.58
N GLY A 52 18.37 15.07 11.84
CA GLY A 52 19.00 13.77 11.99
C GLY A 52 18.72 13.04 13.32
N GLN A 53 18.13 13.71 14.31
CA GLN A 53 17.82 13.14 15.64
C GLN A 53 16.30 13.06 15.92
N ILE A 54 15.47 13.27 14.89
CA ILE A 54 14.03 13.17 15.02
C ILE A 54 13.60 11.72 15.23
N ASP A 55 12.67 11.52 16.17
CA ASP A 55 12.09 10.24 16.53
C ASP A 55 10.58 10.42 16.74
N PRO A 56 9.74 9.41 16.51
CA PRO A 56 8.29 9.53 16.72
C PRO A 56 7.89 9.99 18.12
N LEU A 57 8.73 9.75 19.15
CA LEU A 57 8.46 10.15 20.53
C LEU A 57 8.85 11.59 20.86
N ASN A 58 9.74 12.22 20.08
CA ASN A 58 10.25 13.60 20.33
C ASN A 58 9.79 14.63 19.28
N CYS A 59 9.18 14.16 18.19
CA CYS A 59 8.88 14.99 17.02
C CYS A 59 7.88 16.11 17.34
N ILE A 60 6.98 15.91 18.30
CA ILE A 60 6.01 16.92 18.72
C ILE A 60 6.69 18.03 19.52
N GLY A 61 7.60 17.68 20.43
CA GLY A 61 8.43 18.65 21.15
C GLY A 61 9.27 19.49 20.19
N LEU A 62 9.89 18.86 19.19
CA LEU A 62 10.65 19.56 18.14
C LEU A 62 9.76 20.45 17.27
N PHE A 63 8.53 20.01 16.94
CA PHE A 63 7.56 20.83 16.23
C PHE A 63 7.16 22.07 17.05
N GLN A 64 6.83 21.91 18.33
CA GLN A 64 6.51 23.03 19.22
C GLN A 64 7.70 24.00 19.38
N PHE A 65 8.92 23.46 19.47
CA PHE A 65 10.14 24.26 19.50
C PHE A 65 10.32 25.05 18.19
N SER A 66 10.11 24.41 17.03
CA SER A 66 10.20 25.06 15.71
C SER A 66 9.19 26.21 15.55
N GLU A 67 7.98 26.08 16.11
CA GLU A 67 6.97 27.15 16.14
C GLU A 67 7.43 28.33 17.00
N GLN A 68 8.16 28.09 18.10
CA GLN A 68 8.66 29.15 18.99
C GLN A 68 9.78 29.97 18.36
N ILE A 69 10.70 29.32 17.63
CA ILE A 69 11.81 29.97 16.92
C ILE A 69 11.40 30.51 15.53
N ALA A 70 10.16 30.28 15.10
CA ALA A 70 9.65 30.63 13.77
C ALA A 70 10.52 30.14 12.60
N CYS A 71 11.22 29.00 12.79
CA CYS A 71 12.05 28.40 11.75
C CYS A 71 11.16 27.57 10.82
N HIS A 72 10.87 28.13 9.65
CA HIS A 72 9.95 27.51 8.69
C HIS A 72 10.46 26.15 8.17
N ASP A 73 11.75 26.02 7.87
CA ASP A 73 12.33 24.80 7.32
C ASP A 73 12.24 23.62 8.29
N LEU A 74 12.52 23.85 9.58
CA LEU A 74 12.40 22.82 10.62
C LEU A 74 10.93 22.50 10.92
N MET A 75 10.05 23.51 10.88
CA MET A 75 8.62 23.32 11.10
C MET A 75 7.98 22.48 9.98
N GLU A 76 8.28 22.77 8.71
CA GLU A 76 7.76 22.00 7.58
C GLU A 76 8.26 20.55 7.60
N PHE A 77 9.53 20.34 7.96
CA PHE A 77 10.10 19.01 8.09
C PHE A 77 9.46 18.21 9.24
N THR A 78 9.36 18.81 10.43
CA THR A 78 8.74 18.15 11.60
C THR A 78 7.26 17.87 11.38
N GLU A 79 6.51 18.79 10.78
CA GLU A 79 5.11 18.61 10.41
C GLU A 79 4.95 17.46 9.40
N SER A 80 5.80 17.41 8.36
CA SER A 80 5.82 16.31 7.39
C SER A 80 6.16 14.96 8.03
N TYR A 81 7.09 14.94 8.99
CA TYR A 81 7.47 13.75 9.74
C TYR A 81 6.32 13.24 10.62
N ILE A 82 5.67 14.14 11.37
CA ILE A 82 4.46 13.82 12.17
C ILE A 82 3.38 13.21 11.28
N HIS A 83 3.15 13.79 10.11
CA HIS A 83 2.16 13.28 9.16
C HIS A 83 2.54 11.89 8.61
N ALA A 84 3.83 11.63 8.38
CA ALA A 84 4.33 10.34 7.90
C ALA A 84 4.25 9.22 8.96
N HIS A 85 4.58 9.52 10.22
CA HIS A 85 4.65 8.56 11.34
C HIS A 85 3.47 8.68 12.31
N PHE A 86 2.34 9.22 11.87
CA PHE A 86 1.21 9.58 12.73
C PHE A 86 0.74 8.46 13.68
N LEU A 87 0.75 7.20 13.22
CA LEU A 87 0.31 6.06 14.03
C LEU A 87 1.22 5.74 15.22
N GLU A 88 2.51 6.02 15.10
CA GLU A 88 3.49 5.88 16.18
C GLU A 88 3.39 7.10 17.11
N VAL A 89 3.31 8.30 16.53
CA VAL A 89 3.25 9.57 17.26
C VAL A 89 2.01 9.67 18.15
N GLN A 90 0.83 9.22 17.71
CA GLN A 90 -0.40 9.27 18.52
C GLN A 90 -0.30 8.50 19.85
N SER A 91 0.59 7.51 19.93
CA SER A 91 0.79 6.70 21.14
C SER A 91 1.70 7.37 22.17
N GLY A 92 2.43 8.42 21.77
CA GLY A 92 3.37 9.14 22.63
C GLY A 92 2.68 10.09 23.62
N GLU A 93 3.35 10.36 24.74
CA GLU A 93 2.83 11.31 25.74
C GLU A 93 2.84 12.77 25.23
N GLU A 94 3.80 13.13 24.38
CA GLU A 94 3.88 14.48 23.80
C GLU A 94 2.65 14.81 22.95
N PHE A 95 2.11 13.83 22.23
CA PHE A 95 0.87 13.99 21.47
C PHE A 95 -0.32 14.32 22.38
N LEU A 96 -0.41 13.65 23.55
CA LEU A 96 -1.44 13.93 24.54
C LEU A 96 -1.26 15.29 25.23
N ALA A 97 -0.06 15.86 25.20
CA ALA A 97 0.27 17.18 25.75
C ALA A 97 -0.05 18.35 24.78
N LEU A 98 -0.37 18.07 23.52
CA LEU A 98 -0.73 19.08 22.52
C LEU A 98 -1.85 20.02 22.97
N THR A 99 -1.76 21.28 22.54
CA THR A 99 -2.86 22.24 22.65
C THR A 99 -4.00 21.87 21.67
N LYS A 100 -5.21 22.39 21.91
CA LYS A 100 -6.37 22.15 21.05
C LYS A 100 -6.08 22.58 19.62
N GLU A 101 -5.48 23.76 19.45
CA GLU A 101 -5.17 24.38 18.17
C GLU A 101 -4.16 23.55 17.37
N GLN A 102 -3.09 23.09 18.03
CA GLN A 102 -2.07 22.24 17.40
C GLN A 102 -2.63 20.86 17.01
N LEU A 103 -3.42 20.24 17.88
CA LEU A 103 -4.07 18.97 17.58
C LEU A 103 -4.99 19.09 16.36
N VAL A 104 -5.86 20.10 16.34
CA VAL A 104 -6.78 20.32 15.21
C VAL A 104 -6.01 20.61 13.91
N LYS A 105 -4.89 21.34 13.97
CA LYS A 105 -3.99 21.57 12.83
C LYS A 105 -3.51 20.24 12.24
N ILE A 106 -2.94 19.36 13.07
CA ILE A 106 -2.44 18.04 12.65
C ILE A 106 -3.58 17.16 12.11
N LEU A 107 -4.68 17.03 12.85
CA LEU A 107 -5.83 16.19 12.46
C LEU A 107 -6.55 16.69 11.19
N ARG A 108 -6.36 17.95 10.79
CA ARG A 108 -6.93 18.51 9.56
C ARG A 108 -6.11 18.19 8.31
N SER A 109 -4.85 17.79 8.46
CA SER A 109 -3.95 17.53 7.35
C SER A 109 -4.45 16.44 6.40
N GLU A 110 -4.35 16.68 5.09
CA GLU A 110 -4.64 15.69 4.04
C GLU A 110 -3.53 14.65 3.88
N ASP A 111 -2.37 14.89 4.53
CA ASP A 111 -1.15 14.10 4.37
C ASP A 111 -0.88 13.15 5.54
N LEU A 112 -1.88 12.93 6.40
CA LEU A 112 -1.80 11.92 7.44
C LEU A 112 -1.68 10.53 6.82
N SER A 113 -0.63 9.79 7.23
CA SER A 113 -0.42 8.39 6.88
C SER A 113 -1.30 7.51 7.78
N ILE A 114 -2.48 7.15 7.28
CA ILE A 114 -3.48 6.31 7.97
C ILE A 114 -4.03 5.27 7.01
N GLU A 115 -4.50 4.15 7.56
CA GLU A 115 -5.20 3.10 6.83
C GLU A 115 -6.71 3.35 6.79
N ASP A 116 -7.28 3.78 7.92
CA ASP A 116 -8.69 4.12 8.05
C ASP A 116 -8.88 5.43 8.83
N GLU A 117 -10.02 6.11 8.63
CA GLU A 117 -10.33 7.33 9.37
C GLU A 117 -10.63 7.04 10.86
N TYR A 118 -10.86 5.77 11.22
CA TYR A 118 -11.11 5.36 12.60
C TYR A 118 -9.87 5.53 13.47
N GLN A 119 -8.67 5.44 12.91
CA GLN A 119 -7.41 5.80 13.58
C GLN A 119 -7.39 7.27 14.00
N VAL A 120 -7.79 8.19 13.12
CA VAL A 120 -7.89 9.64 13.42
C VAL A 120 -8.92 9.89 14.53
N PHE A 121 -10.08 9.23 14.45
CA PHE A 121 -11.09 9.30 15.49
C PHE A 121 -10.56 8.83 16.86
N THR A 122 -9.82 7.72 16.86
CA THR A 122 -9.25 7.15 18.09
C THR A 122 -8.19 8.08 18.69
N ALA A 123 -7.30 8.65 17.88
CA ALA A 123 -6.31 9.63 18.31
C ALA A 123 -6.97 10.87 18.96
N ALA A 124 -8.01 11.41 18.31
CA ALA A 124 -8.78 12.54 18.81
C ALA A 124 -9.45 12.23 20.17
N MET A 125 -10.02 11.02 20.29
CA MET A 125 -10.66 10.58 21.53
C MET A 125 -9.65 10.33 22.65
N GLN A 126 -8.48 9.74 22.37
CA GLN A 126 -7.42 9.54 23.36
C GLN A 126 -6.96 10.88 23.97
N TRP A 127 -6.81 11.92 23.16
CA TRP A 127 -6.48 13.25 23.65
C TRP A 127 -7.58 13.82 24.56
N ILE A 128 -8.86 13.64 24.21
CA ILE A 128 -9.99 14.10 25.05
C ILE A 128 -10.02 13.33 26.38
N LEU A 129 -9.81 12.01 26.34
CA LEU A 129 -9.92 11.12 27.50
C LEU A 129 -8.78 11.31 28.52
N LYS A 130 -7.62 11.86 28.12
CA LYS A 130 -6.52 12.16 29.05
C LYS A 130 -6.89 13.18 30.14
N ASP A 131 -7.70 14.19 29.81
CA ASP A 131 -8.21 15.19 30.76
C ASP A 131 -9.66 15.54 30.42
N VAL A 132 -10.57 14.61 30.71
CA VAL A 132 -12.01 14.76 30.46
C VAL A 132 -12.57 16.02 31.13
N GLY A 133 -12.05 16.40 32.29
CA GLY A 133 -12.53 17.55 33.05
C GLY A 133 -12.40 18.86 32.28
N LYS A 134 -11.22 19.12 31.69
CA LYS A 134 -10.96 20.35 30.93
C LYS A 134 -11.24 20.24 29.44
N ARG A 135 -11.09 19.05 28.85
CA ARG A 135 -11.11 18.85 27.39
C ARG A 135 -12.49 18.52 26.82
N LYS A 136 -13.44 18.06 27.64
CA LYS A 136 -14.81 17.72 27.18
C LYS A 136 -15.55 18.86 26.46
N LYS A 137 -15.23 20.12 26.78
CA LYS A 137 -15.84 21.28 26.12
C LYS A 137 -15.40 21.45 24.67
N TYR A 138 -14.26 20.88 24.29
CA TYR A 138 -13.68 20.97 22.94
C TYR A 138 -14.04 19.78 22.05
N VAL A 139 -14.91 18.87 22.50
CA VAL A 139 -15.23 17.63 21.76
C VAL A 139 -15.69 17.90 20.33
N VAL A 140 -16.57 18.88 20.13
CA VAL A 140 -17.08 19.22 18.80
C VAL A 140 -15.98 19.80 17.91
N GLU A 141 -15.11 20.66 18.45
CA GLU A 141 -14.00 21.28 17.72
C GLU A 141 -12.90 20.27 17.36
N VAL A 142 -12.58 19.35 18.28
CA VAL A 142 -11.55 18.32 18.08
C VAL A 142 -12.00 17.22 17.12
N LEU A 143 -13.30 16.92 17.10
CA LEU A 143 -13.88 15.95 16.17
C LEU A 143 -14.29 16.56 14.83
N GLU A 144 -14.27 17.89 14.69
CA GLU A 144 -14.56 18.58 13.43
C GLU A 144 -13.70 18.07 12.25
N PRO A 145 -12.38 17.83 12.41
CA PRO A 145 -11.54 17.33 11.33
C PRO A 145 -11.76 15.86 10.98
N VAL A 146 -12.46 15.10 11.81
CA VAL A 146 -12.70 13.66 11.62
C VAL A 146 -13.78 13.45 10.55
N ARG A 147 -13.50 12.59 9.56
CA ARG A 147 -14.43 12.30 8.46
C ARG A 147 -15.43 11.21 8.83
N PHE A 148 -16.40 11.56 9.68
CA PHE A 148 -17.46 10.65 10.15
C PHE A 148 -18.16 9.80 9.06
N PRO A 149 -18.43 10.29 7.84
CA PRO A 149 -19.04 9.46 6.78
C PRO A 149 -18.22 8.23 6.39
N LEU A 150 -16.91 8.22 6.64
CA LEU A 150 -16.00 7.12 6.32
C LEU A 150 -15.83 6.13 7.48
N LEU A 151 -16.40 6.43 8.66
CA LEU A 151 -16.26 5.58 9.83
C LEU A 151 -17.22 4.38 9.78
N PRO A 152 -16.76 3.15 10.07
CA PRO A 152 -17.64 2.00 10.19
C PRO A 152 -18.63 2.19 11.35
N ALA A 153 -19.93 2.32 11.04
CA ALA A 153 -20.97 2.62 12.03
C ALA A 153 -21.02 1.60 13.19
N GLN A 154 -20.82 0.31 12.90
CA GLN A 154 -20.84 -0.74 13.92
C GLN A 154 -19.68 -0.63 14.92
N ARG A 155 -18.46 -0.30 14.45
CA ARG A 155 -17.29 -0.10 15.32
C ARG A 155 -17.50 1.14 16.19
N LEU A 156 -18.04 2.20 15.60
CA LEU A 156 -18.28 3.46 16.30
C LEU A 156 -19.34 3.30 17.40
N LEU A 157 -20.45 2.59 17.13
CA LEU A 157 -21.48 2.31 18.14
C LEU A 157 -20.93 1.51 19.33
N LYS A 158 -20.19 0.41 19.07
CA LYS A 158 -19.52 -0.37 20.12
C LYS A 158 -18.55 0.49 20.95
N TYR A 159 -17.81 1.38 20.29
CA TYR A 159 -16.89 2.28 20.98
C TYR A 159 -17.63 3.27 21.88
N ILE A 160 -18.72 3.89 21.40
CA ILE A 160 -19.54 4.82 22.19
C ILE A 160 -20.10 4.13 23.43
N GLU A 161 -20.58 2.90 23.31
CA GLU A 161 -21.08 2.12 24.47
C GLU A 161 -19.99 1.86 25.52
N SER A 162 -18.73 1.72 25.12
CA SER A 162 -17.61 1.47 26.04
C SER A 162 -17.20 2.69 26.89
N ILE A 163 -17.52 3.92 26.47
CA ILE A 163 -17.05 5.16 27.14
C ILE A 163 -17.77 5.38 28.47
N PRO A 164 -17.11 5.47 29.63
CA PRO A 164 -17.82 5.58 30.92
C PRO A 164 -18.57 6.90 31.13
N ASP A 165 -18.14 8.00 30.51
CA ASP A 165 -18.73 9.33 30.69
C ASP A 165 -20.04 9.50 29.89
N PHE A 166 -21.13 9.78 30.59
CA PHE A 166 -22.46 9.92 30.00
C PHE A 166 -22.59 11.13 29.06
N SER A 167 -21.96 12.27 29.40
CA SER A 167 -22.05 13.48 28.59
C SER A 167 -21.34 13.31 27.24
N LEU A 168 -20.17 12.66 27.23
CA LEU A 168 -19.46 12.31 26.01
C LEU A 168 -20.23 11.32 25.15
N ARG A 169 -20.86 10.29 25.75
CA ARG A 169 -21.73 9.36 25.02
C ARG A 169 -22.85 10.09 24.29
N VAL A 170 -23.56 10.98 24.98
CA VAL A 170 -24.67 11.74 24.38
C VAL A 170 -24.16 12.65 23.26
N ALA A 171 -23.04 13.36 23.46
CA ALA A 171 -22.47 14.23 22.42
C ALA A 171 -22.10 13.44 21.15
N LEU A 172 -21.43 12.29 21.31
CA LEU A 172 -21.04 11.42 20.18
C LEU A 172 -22.25 10.82 19.47
N GLN A 173 -23.28 10.41 20.21
CA GLN A 173 -24.53 9.91 19.63
C GLN A 173 -25.26 10.98 18.83
N THR A 174 -25.29 12.23 19.31
CA THR A 174 -25.89 13.35 18.59
C THR A 174 -25.13 13.66 17.30
N LEU A 175 -23.79 13.75 17.36
CA LEU A 175 -22.95 13.95 16.18
C LEU A 175 -23.18 12.83 15.15
N LEU A 176 -23.20 11.57 15.59
CA LEU A 176 -23.43 10.42 14.71
C LEU A 176 -24.80 10.51 14.01
N LYS A 177 -25.85 10.89 14.75
CA LYS A 177 -27.19 11.09 14.16
C LYS A 177 -27.19 12.21 13.13
N GLU A 178 -26.61 13.37 13.44
CA GLU A 178 -26.50 14.51 12.52
C GLU A 178 -25.77 14.10 11.22
N TYR A 179 -24.65 13.38 11.32
CA TYR A 179 -23.92 12.90 10.14
C TYR A 179 -24.71 11.83 9.35
N CYS A 180 -25.38 10.91 10.03
CA CYS A 180 -26.21 9.89 9.36
C CYS A 180 -27.44 10.47 8.66
N GLU A 181 -28.04 11.54 9.19
CA GLU A 181 -29.18 12.23 8.59
C GLU A 181 -28.76 13.01 7.34
N VAL A 182 -27.65 13.75 7.41
CA VAL A 182 -27.07 14.49 6.27
C VAL A 182 -26.66 13.56 5.14
N SER A 183 -26.15 12.36 5.44
CA SER A 183 -25.80 11.37 4.42
C SER A 183 -27.01 10.79 3.68
N LYS A 184 -28.24 10.89 4.23
CA LYS A 184 -29.47 10.33 3.66
C LYS A 184 -30.27 11.35 2.82
N SER A 185 -30.00 12.65 2.95
CA SER A 185 -30.71 13.72 2.23
C SER A 185 -29.76 14.62 1.41
N PRO A 186 -29.37 14.23 0.18
CA PRO A 186 -28.53 15.06 -0.69
C PRO A 186 -29.29 16.24 -1.34
N LYS A 187 -30.60 16.37 -1.09
CA LYS A 187 -31.44 17.36 -1.74
C LYS A 187 -31.58 18.59 -0.84
N GLU A 188 -31.14 19.72 -1.39
CA GLU A 188 -31.34 21.09 -0.89
C GLU A 188 -30.38 21.55 0.22
N ASN A 189 -29.12 21.83 -0.13
CA ASN A 189 -28.39 23.00 0.39
C ASN A 189 -27.14 23.30 -0.47
N LYS A 190 -27.24 24.26 -1.39
CA LYS A 190 -26.24 24.58 -2.41
C LYS A 190 -24.99 25.32 -1.90
N VAL A 191 -24.86 25.58 -0.59
CA VAL A 191 -23.73 26.32 -0.01
C VAL A 191 -22.91 25.45 0.98
N SER A 192 -23.49 24.39 1.55
CA SER A 192 -22.77 23.43 2.41
C SER A 192 -22.07 22.31 1.63
N SER A 193 -22.33 22.19 0.32
CA SER A 193 -21.86 21.08 -0.51
C SER A 193 -20.34 21.04 -0.72
N PHE A 194 -19.63 22.18 -0.73
CA PHE A 194 -18.18 22.19 -0.97
C PHE A 194 -17.35 21.80 0.25
N LEU A 195 -17.76 22.20 1.47
CA LEU A 195 -17.10 21.80 2.72
C LEU A 195 -17.53 20.42 3.23
N GLN A 196 -18.74 19.95 2.87
CA GLN A 196 -19.20 18.59 3.18
C GLN A 196 -18.65 17.55 2.18
N ALA A 197 -18.40 17.93 0.92
CA ALA A 197 -17.84 17.01 -0.06
C ALA A 197 -16.43 16.52 0.31
N SER A 198 -15.61 17.34 0.99
CA SER A 198 -14.26 16.93 1.44
C SER A 198 -14.31 15.88 2.55
N LYS A 199 -15.27 15.96 3.47
CA LYS A 199 -15.47 14.96 4.55
C LYS A 199 -16.06 13.65 4.05
N GLY A 200 -16.58 13.62 2.83
CA GLY A 200 -17.02 12.40 2.16
C GLY A 200 -15.90 11.63 1.46
N ARG A 201 -14.68 12.18 1.33
CA ARG A 201 -13.54 11.54 0.63
C ARG A 201 -12.45 11.14 1.61
N PRO A 202 -11.72 10.03 1.42
CA PRO A 202 -10.51 9.74 2.15
C PRO A 202 -9.45 10.83 1.97
N ARG A 203 -8.59 10.97 2.99
CA ARG A 203 -7.44 11.89 2.99
C ARG A 203 -6.55 11.63 1.79
N ARG A 204 -5.97 12.67 1.21
CA ARG A 204 -5.11 12.54 0.02
C ARG A 204 -4.10 11.39 0.13
N LYS A 205 -3.37 11.31 1.24
CA LYS A 205 -2.34 10.26 1.45
C LYS A 205 -2.90 8.89 1.83
N ALA A 206 -4.12 8.84 2.37
CA ALA A 206 -4.82 7.58 2.68
C ALA A 206 -5.56 6.98 1.47
N ARG A 207 -5.58 7.66 0.32
CA ARG A 207 -6.22 7.12 -0.89
C ARG A 207 -5.38 5.99 -1.43
N LYS A 208 -6.06 4.88 -1.71
CA LYS A 208 -5.48 3.71 -2.35
C LYS A 208 -5.86 3.65 -3.81
N TYR A 209 -4.87 3.32 -4.63
CA TYR A 209 -5.02 3.19 -6.07
C TYR A 209 -4.59 1.80 -6.50
N LEU A 210 -5.45 1.10 -7.23
CA LEU A 210 -5.07 -0.16 -7.87
C LEU A 210 -4.51 0.16 -9.25
N TYR A 211 -3.39 -0.45 -9.60
CA TYR A 211 -2.77 -0.34 -10.93
C TYR A 211 -2.83 -1.69 -11.61
N ALA A 212 -3.64 -1.81 -12.65
CA ALA A 212 -3.66 -2.97 -13.55
C ALA A 212 -2.64 -2.76 -14.66
N VAL A 213 -1.60 -3.59 -14.69
CA VAL A 213 -0.40 -3.42 -15.51
C VAL A 213 -0.29 -4.56 -16.52
N GLY A 214 -0.20 -4.22 -17.80
CA GLY A 214 0.06 -5.19 -18.87
C GLY A 214 -0.97 -6.33 -18.94
N GLY A 215 -0.48 -7.52 -19.30
CA GLY A 215 -1.27 -8.71 -19.61
C GLY A 215 -1.48 -8.86 -21.11
N TYR A 216 -2.34 -9.79 -21.51
CA TYR A 216 -2.80 -9.90 -22.90
C TYR A 216 -4.30 -9.68 -22.99
N THR A 217 -4.77 -9.23 -24.16
CA THR A 217 -6.19 -9.14 -24.49
C THR A 217 -6.53 -10.07 -25.65
N ARG A 218 -7.74 -10.64 -25.62
CA ARG A 218 -8.36 -11.34 -26.74
C ARG A 218 -9.84 -11.01 -26.80
N LEU A 219 -10.24 -10.34 -27.88
CA LEU A 219 -11.61 -9.90 -28.10
C LEU A 219 -12.50 -11.03 -28.61
N GLN A 220 -13.81 -10.88 -28.41
CA GLN A 220 -14.82 -11.81 -28.89
C GLN A 220 -14.76 -11.97 -30.42
N GLY A 221 -14.79 -13.22 -30.89
CA GLY A 221 -14.67 -13.55 -32.32
C GLY A 221 -13.24 -13.60 -32.86
N GLY A 222 -12.23 -13.35 -32.02
CA GLY A 222 -10.82 -13.52 -32.37
C GLY A 222 -10.42 -14.99 -32.50
N ARG A 223 -9.38 -15.26 -33.28
CA ARG A 223 -8.71 -16.57 -33.35
C ARG A 223 -7.78 -16.77 -32.15
N TRP A 224 -7.33 -18.00 -31.93
CA TRP A 224 -6.31 -18.30 -30.90
C TRP A 224 -5.03 -17.48 -31.08
N SER A 225 -4.64 -17.19 -32.32
CA SER A 225 -3.48 -16.36 -32.66
C SER A 225 -3.67 -14.86 -32.39
N ASP A 226 -4.89 -14.40 -32.16
CA ASP A 226 -5.20 -12.97 -32.11
C ASP A 226 -5.02 -12.37 -30.70
N SER A 227 -4.32 -13.08 -29.79
CA SER A 227 -3.90 -12.53 -28.50
C SER A 227 -2.84 -11.46 -28.69
N ARG A 228 -3.01 -10.33 -27.99
CA ARG A 228 -2.08 -9.20 -28.05
C ARG A 228 -1.61 -8.85 -26.66
N ALA A 229 -0.30 -8.82 -26.44
CA ALA A 229 0.27 -8.27 -25.22
C ALA A 229 -0.07 -6.78 -25.08
N LEU A 230 -0.22 -6.32 -23.85
CA LEU A 230 -0.60 -4.97 -23.48
C LEU A 230 0.58 -4.24 -22.85
N SER A 231 0.79 -3.00 -23.26
CA SER A 231 1.64 -2.04 -22.52
C SER A 231 0.82 -1.10 -21.64
N CYS A 232 -0.52 -1.10 -21.78
CA CYS A 232 -1.38 -0.14 -21.08
C CYS A 232 -1.42 -0.43 -19.57
N VAL A 233 -1.44 0.67 -18.83
CA VAL A 233 -1.59 0.66 -17.38
C VAL A 233 -2.82 1.46 -17.02
N GLU A 234 -3.69 0.86 -16.21
CA GLU A 234 -4.94 1.47 -15.78
C GLU A 234 -4.94 1.60 -14.26
N ARG A 235 -5.38 2.75 -13.78
CA ARG A 235 -5.44 3.08 -12.37
C ARG A 235 -6.91 3.22 -11.93
N PHE A 236 -7.30 2.41 -10.97
CA PHE A 236 -8.58 2.48 -10.28
C PHE A 236 -8.46 3.29 -9.00
N ASP A 237 -9.32 4.27 -8.82
CA ASP A 237 -9.48 5.00 -7.56
C ASP A 237 -10.55 4.30 -6.71
N THR A 238 -10.13 3.71 -5.58
CA THR A 238 -11.04 2.96 -4.69
C THR A 238 -12.14 3.82 -4.09
N PHE A 239 -12.00 5.15 -4.13
CA PHE A 239 -12.99 6.07 -3.62
C PHE A 239 -13.97 6.54 -4.70
N SER A 240 -13.47 7.02 -5.85
CA SER A 240 -14.34 7.50 -6.92
C SER A 240 -14.94 6.38 -7.76
N HIS A 241 -14.40 5.17 -7.65
CA HIS A 241 -14.80 3.97 -8.41
C HIS A 241 -14.67 4.14 -9.94
N TYR A 242 -13.70 4.94 -10.38
CA TYR A 242 -13.40 5.13 -11.79
C TYR A 242 -12.00 4.61 -12.14
N TRP A 243 -11.93 3.99 -13.32
CA TRP A 243 -10.67 3.63 -13.98
C TRP A 243 -10.19 4.80 -14.84
N THR A 244 -8.87 5.02 -14.80
CA THR A 244 -8.18 6.05 -15.60
C THR A 244 -6.94 5.44 -16.23
N THR A 245 -6.61 5.81 -17.47
CA THR A 245 -5.33 5.42 -18.06
C THR A 245 -4.21 6.25 -17.45
N VAL A 246 -3.07 5.59 -17.19
CA VAL A 246 -1.82 6.24 -16.78
C VAL A 246 -0.73 5.90 -17.80
N SER A 247 0.49 6.38 -17.56
CA SER A 247 1.63 6.12 -18.44
C SER A 247 1.80 4.62 -18.70
N SER A 248 1.95 4.26 -19.98
CA SER A 248 2.13 2.88 -20.42
C SER A 248 3.56 2.40 -20.19
N LEU A 249 3.73 1.09 -20.08
CA LEU A 249 5.03 0.42 -20.13
C LEU A 249 5.75 0.75 -21.45
N HIS A 250 7.09 0.73 -21.44
CA HIS A 250 7.88 0.86 -22.66
C HIS A 250 7.68 -0.34 -23.60
N GLN A 251 7.49 -1.53 -23.03
CA GLN A 251 7.26 -2.76 -23.78
C GLN A 251 5.96 -3.43 -23.35
N ALA A 252 5.16 -3.87 -24.32
CA ALA A 252 3.97 -4.67 -24.07
C ALA A 252 4.38 -6.05 -23.57
N ARG A 253 3.69 -6.58 -22.56
CA ARG A 253 4.04 -7.86 -21.95
C ARG A 253 2.89 -8.53 -21.22
N SER A 254 2.84 -9.86 -21.29
CA SER A 254 1.97 -10.73 -20.48
C SER A 254 2.79 -11.68 -19.61
N GLY A 255 2.16 -12.31 -18.62
CA GLY A 255 2.84 -13.24 -17.72
C GLY A 255 3.94 -12.57 -16.89
N LEU A 256 3.85 -11.25 -16.72
CA LEU A 256 4.76 -10.45 -15.91
C LEU A 256 4.44 -10.59 -14.42
N GLY A 257 5.43 -10.32 -13.58
CA GLY A 257 5.23 -10.07 -12.16
C GLY A 257 5.12 -8.57 -11.88
N VAL A 258 4.31 -8.20 -10.88
CA VAL A 258 4.20 -6.80 -10.42
C VAL A 258 4.38 -6.75 -8.91
N ALA A 259 5.19 -5.79 -8.45
CA ALA A 259 5.51 -5.59 -7.05
C ALA A 259 5.48 -4.10 -6.67
N VAL A 260 5.32 -3.82 -5.38
CA VAL A 260 5.37 -2.45 -4.83
C VAL A 260 6.39 -2.36 -3.71
N VAL A 261 7.41 -1.53 -3.91
CA VAL A 261 8.46 -1.25 -2.91
C VAL A 261 8.75 0.24 -2.89
N GLY A 262 8.90 0.81 -1.69
CA GLY A 262 9.24 2.23 -1.54
C GLY A 262 8.22 3.19 -2.17
N GLY A 263 6.95 2.80 -2.29
CA GLY A 263 5.91 3.60 -2.95
C GLY A 263 6.01 3.65 -4.48
N MET A 264 6.84 2.80 -5.09
CA MET A 264 6.97 2.67 -6.54
C MET A 264 6.43 1.32 -7.01
N VAL A 265 5.94 1.26 -8.26
CA VAL A 265 5.43 0.02 -8.87
C VAL A 265 6.48 -0.55 -9.82
N TYR A 266 6.80 -1.83 -9.68
CA TYR A 266 7.78 -2.52 -10.52
C TYR A 266 7.08 -3.54 -11.40
N ALA A 267 7.34 -3.50 -12.71
CA ALA A 267 6.90 -4.48 -13.70
C ALA A 267 8.11 -5.32 -14.13
N ILE A 268 8.04 -6.63 -13.88
CA ILE A 268 9.21 -7.53 -13.88
C ILE A 268 8.98 -8.68 -14.86
N GLY A 269 9.90 -8.83 -15.82
CA GLY A 269 9.88 -9.89 -16.80
C GLY A 269 8.63 -9.87 -17.67
N GLY A 270 8.05 -11.03 -17.92
CA GLY A 270 6.95 -11.27 -18.84
C GLY A 270 7.43 -11.66 -20.23
N GLU A 271 6.50 -11.75 -21.16
CA GLU A 271 6.77 -12.09 -22.55
C GLU A 271 5.91 -11.32 -23.54
N ASP A 272 6.41 -11.21 -24.78
CA ASP A 272 5.62 -10.82 -25.95
C ASP A 272 6.04 -11.66 -27.15
N ASN A 273 5.08 -12.27 -27.84
CA ASN A 273 5.33 -13.12 -29.01
C ASN A 273 6.45 -14.17 -28.80
N SER A 274 6.43 -14.85 -27.65
CA SER A 274 7.43 -15.86 -27.24
C SER A 274 8.83 -15.33 -26.92
N MET A 275 9.04 -14.01 -26.96
CA MET A 275 10.25 -13.39 -26.43
C MET A 275 10.06 -13.14 -24.94
N ILE A 276 10.84 -13.84 -24.12
CA ILE A 276 10.83 -13.69 -22.66
C ILE A 276 11.78 -12.57 -22.27
N PHE A 277 11.33 -11.68 -21.38
CA PHE A 277 12.07 -10.51 -20.94
C PHE A 277 12.75 -10.71 -19.58
N ASP A 278 13.93 -10.13 -19.43
CA ASP A 278 14.67 -9.92 -18.17
C ASP A 278 14.49 -8.49 -17.62
N CYS A 279 13.97 -7.59 -18.45
CA CYS A 279 13.89 -6.17 -18.13
C CYS A 279 12.89 -5.89 -16.99
N THR A 280 13.28 -4.98 -16.11
CA THR A 280 12.45 -4.46 -15.04
C THR A 280 12.19 -2.97 -15.28
N GLU A 281 10.92 -2.57 -15.22
CA GLU A 281 10.50 -1.17 -15.30
C GLU A 281 9.94 -0.73 -13.94
N CYS A 282 10.30 0.48 -13.51
CA CYS A 282 9.83 1.12 -12.28
C CYS A 282 8.98 2.34 -12.61
N TYR A 283 7.75 2.39 -12.08
CA TYR A 283 6.85 3.52 -12.17
C TYR A 283 6.87 4.32 -10.88
N ASP A 284 7.20 5.60 -11.03
CA ASP A 284 7.07 6.57 -9.96
C ASP A 284 5.73 7.30 -10.09
N PRO A 285 4.80 7.17 -9.11
CA PRO A 285 3.51 7.84 -9.14
C PRO A 285 3.60 9.37 -9.02
N VAL A 286 4.72 9.91 -8.53
CA VAL A 286 4.96 11.36 -8.40
C VAL A 286 5.30 11.97 -9.75
N THR A 287 6.35 11.46 -10.41
CA THR A 287 6.73 11.92 -11.77
C THR A 287 5.79 11.39 -12.86
N LYS A 288 5.04 10.33 -12.56
CA LYS A 288 4.14 9.61 -13.48
C LYS A 288 4.88 9.05 -14.69
N GLN A 289 6.12 8.62 -14.50
CA GLN A 289 6.95 8.05 -15.56
C GLN A 289 7.37 6.63 -15.20
N TRP A 290 7.50 5.80 -16.23
CA TRP A 290 8.21 4.54 -16.14
C TRP A 290 9.70 4.80 -16.43
N THR A 291 10.56 4.08 -15.74
CA THR A 291 12.02 4.11 -15.95
C THR A 291 12.55 2.69 -15.93
N THR A 292 13.58 2.41 -16.74
CA THR A 292 14.24 1.10 -16.71
C THR A 292 15.22 1.05 -15.54
N VAL A 293 15.12 -0.02 -14.75
CA VAL A 293 16.06 -0.33 -13.65
C VAL A 293 16.89 -1.55 -14.03
N ALA A 294 17.75 -2.06 -13.14
CA ALA A 294 18.55 -3.23 -13.44
C ALA A 294 17.68 -4.41 -13.89
N SER A 295 18.18 -5.14 -14.88
CA SER A 295 17.52 -6.33 -15.43
C SER A 295 17.87 -7.56 -14.60
N MET A 296 16.97 -8.53 -14.57
CA MET A 296 17.21 -9.82 -13.93
C MET A 296 18.41 -10.52 -14.59
N ASN A 297 19.03 -11.46 -13.89
CA ASN A 297 20.12 -12.28 -14.40
C ASN A 297 19.63 -13.23 -15.49
N HIS A 298 18.36 -13.64 -15.42
CA HIS A 298 17.73 -14.50 -16.40
C HIS A 298 16.37 -13.92 -16.83
N PRO A 299 15.99 -14.02 -18.12
CA PRO A 299 14.66 -13.63 -18.57
C PRO A 299 13.59 -14.57 -18.01
N ARG A 300 12.46 -14.02 -17.56
CA ARG A 300 11.39 -14.76 -16.88
C ARG A 300 9.98 -14.40 -17.33
N CYS A 301 9.11 -15.39 -17.52
CA CYS A 301 7.66 -15.20 -17.64
C CYS A 301 6.88 -16.25 -16.83
N ALA A 302 5.60 -15.97 -16.55
CA ALA A 302 4.74 -16.81 -15.71
C ALA A 302 5.34 -17.11 -14.32
N LEU A 303 6.11 -16.13 -13.81
CA LEU A 303 6.83 -16.15 -12.54
C LEU A 303 5.94 -15.68 -11.37
N GLY A 304 6.34 -16.05 -10.16
CA GLY A 304 5.80 -15.46 -8.93
C GLY A 304 6.64 -14.26 -8.51
N VAL A 305 6.00 -13.15 -8.16
CA VAL A 305 6.67 -11.96 -7.62
C VAL A 305 5.98 -11.50 -6.34
N CYS A 306 6.77 -11.19 -5.32
CA CYS A 306 6.29 -10.54 -4.11
C CYS A 306 7.39 -9.68 -3.48
N THR A 307 7.03 -8.88 -2.49
CA THR A 307 7.95 -7.99 -1.77
C THR A 307 8.11 -8.49 -0.35
N CYS A 308 9.34 -8.51 0.15
CA CYS A 308 9.64 -9.00 1.50
C CYS A 308 10.88 -8.27 2.04
N TYR A 309 10.79 -7.74 3.26
CA TYR A 309 11.86 -6.97 3.90
C TYR A 309 12.45 -5.86 3.02
N GLY A 310 11.60 -5.12 2.29
CA GLY A 310 12.04 -4.00 1.44
C GLY A 310 12.70 -4.41 0.11
N ALA A 311 12.79 -5.70 -0.20
CA ALA A 311 13.31 -6.21 -1.47
C ALA A 311 12.21 -6.88 -2.29
N ILE A 312 12.43 -7.02 -3.61
CA ILE A 312 11.53 -7.76 -4.50
C ILE A 312 12.11 -9.14 -4.75
N TYR A 313 11.28 -10.17 -4.67
CA TYR A 313 11.65 -11.54 -4.99
C TYR A 313 10.93 -12.00 -6.25
N ALA A 314 11.69 -12.52 -7.21
CA ALA A 314 11.21 -13.14 -8.44
C ALA A 314 11.51 -14.65 -8.37
N LEU A 315 10.46 -15.47 -8.36
CA LEU A 315 10.54 -16.92 -8.15
C LEU A 315 10.08 -17.66 -9.41
N GLY A 316 10.84 -18.68 -9.81
CA GLY A 316 10.41 -19.66 -10.81
C GLY A 316 9.94 -19.07 -12.13
N GLY A 317 8.91 -19.70 -12.71
CA GLY A 317 8.41 -19.41 -14.04
C GLY A 317 9.20 -20.14 -15.12
N TRP A 318 9.03 -19.68 -16.35
CA TRP A 318 9.97 -19.99 -17.43
C TRP A 318 11.20 -19.14 -17.22
N VAL A 319 12.37 -19.74 -17.07
CA VAL A 319 13.66 -19.07 -16.86
C VAL A 319 14.54 -19.38 -18.07
N GLY A 320 14.63 -18.41 -18.99
CA GLY A 320 15.22 -18.66 -20.31
C GLY A 320 14.40 -19.69 -21.10
N ALA A 321 14.98 -20.85 -21.39
CA ALA A 321 14.34 -21.88 -22.20
C ALA A 321 13.70 -23.03 -21.38
N GLU A 322 13.82 -23.00 -20.05
CA GLU A 322 13.42 -24.11 -19.18
C GLU A 322 12.48 -23.64 -18.07
N ILE A 323 11.70 -24.57 -17.51
CA ILE A 323 10.92 -24.30 -16.30
C ILE A 323 11.89 -24.25 -15.13
N GLY A 324 12.18 -23.03 -14.66
CA GLY A 324 13.21 -22.80 -13.66
C GLY A 324 12.67 -22.85 -12.23
N ASN A 325 13.59 -23.05 -11.29
CA ASN A 325 13.32 -22.95 -9.86
C ASN A 325 14.15 -21.86 -9.16
N THR A 326 14.98 -21.11 -9.87
CA THR A 326 15.84 -20.08 -9.25
C THR A 326 15.02 -18.92 -8.68
N ILE A 327 15.53 -18.33 -7.60
CA ILE A 327 14.98 -17.17 -6.91
C ILE A 327 15.96 -16.03 -7.07
N GLU A 328 15.49 -14.91 -7.62
CA GLU A 328 16.24 -13.67 -7.72
C GLU A 328 15.66 -12.62 -6.79
N ARG A 329 16.52 -11.81 -6.18
CA ARG A 329 16.16 -10.73 -5.28
C ARG A 329 16.67 -9.42 -5.85
N PHE A 330 15.77 -8.45 -6.01
CA PHE A 330 16.09 -7.08 -6.36
C PHE A 330 16.23 -6.23 -5.11
N ASP A 331 17.36 -5.55 -5.01
CA ASP A 331 17.56 -4.49 -4.04
C ASP A 331 17.33 -3.13 -4.72
N PRO A 332 16.29 -2.36 -4.31
CA PRO A 332 16.01 -1.06 -4.91
C PRO A 332 17.04 0.02 -4.54
N GLU A 333 17.78 -0.13 -3.45
CA GLU A 333 18.80 0.84 -3.03
C GLU A 333 20.07 0.67 -3.88
N GLU A 334 20.51 -0.56 -4.07
CA GLU A 334 21.68 -0.90 -4.90
C GLU A 334 21.34 -0.99 -6.39
N ASN A 335 20.05 -1.03 -6.74
CA ASN A 335 19.55 -1.25 -8.09
C ASN A 335 20.22 -2.46 -8.75
N SER A 336 20.15 -3.62 -8.10
CA SER A 336 20.79 -4.86 -8.57
C SER A 336 19.96 -6.10 -8.27
N TRP A 337 20.08 -7.11 -9.13
CA TRP A 337 19.46 -8.42 -8.95
C TRP A 337 20.51 -9.46 -8.56
N ASP A 338 20.25 -10.20 -7.48
CA ASP A 338 21.07 -11.31 -7.03
C ASP A 338 20.31 -12.63 -7.08
N VAL A 339 20.95 -13.71 -7.53
CA VAL A 339 20.41 -15.06 -7.36
C VAL A 339 20.63 -15.49 -5.91
N VAL A 340 19.55 -15.60 -5.13
CA VAL A 340 19.62 -15.82 -3.67
C VAL A 340 19.29 -17.24 -3.24
N GLY A 341 18.73 -18.05 -4.13
CA GLY A 341 18.36 -19.44 -3.84
C GLY A 341 17.57 -20.10 -4.97
N SER A 342 16.90 -21.20 -4.64
CA SER A 342 16.04 -21.95 -5.55
C SER A 342 14.88 -22.61 -4.81
N MET A 343 13.73 -22.74 -5.46
CA MET A 343 12.59 -23.54 -5.02
C MET A 343 12.93 -25.03 -5.05
N ALA A 344 12.27 -25.80 -4.19
CA ALA A 344 12.46 -27.25 -4.16
C ALA A 344 11.98 -27.92 -5.45
N LYS A 345 10.88 -27.42 -6.03
CA LYS A 345 10.28 -27.94 -7.27
C LYS A 345 10.07 -26.80 -8.28
N PRO A 346 10.55 -26.93 -9.54
CA PRO A 346 10.30 -25.95 -10.59
C PRO A 346 8.81 -25.90 -10.92
N ARG A 347 8.30 -24.69 -11.14
CA ARG A 347 6.90 -24.45 -11.46
C ARG A 347 6.69 -23.09 -12.12
N TYR A 348 5.59 -22.96 -12.84
CA TYR A 348 5.15 -21.73 -13.52
C TYR A 348 3.63 -21.52 -13.35
N CYS A 349 3.14 -20.31 -13.64
CA CYS A 349 1.72 -19.93 -13.49
C CYS A 349 1.16 -20.16 -12.08
N PHE A 350 2.00 -20.05 -11.05
CA PHE A 350 1.61 -20.16 -9.65
C PHE A 350 1.32 -18.78 -9.05
N GLY A 351 0.61 -18.77 -7.91
CA GLY A 351 0.38 -17.56 -7.14
C GLY A 351 1.45 -17.39 -6.05
N CYS A 352 1.82 -16.14 -5.79
CA CYS A 352 2.85 -15.78 -4.81
C CYS A 352 2.37 -14.61 -3.95
N CYS A 353 2.57 -14.69 -2.64
CA CYS A 353 2.36 -13.54 -1.75
C CYS A 353 3.33 -13.58 -0.57
N GLU A 354 3.54 -12.41 0.04
CA GLU A 354 4.25 -12.28 1.31
C GLU A 354 3.22 -12.15 2.44
N MET A 355 3.55 -12.73 3.59
CA MET A 355 2.84 -12.49 4.84
C MET A 355 3.78 -12.74 6.03
N GLN A 356 3.87 -11.78 6.95
CA GLN A 356 4.67 -11.90 8.19
C GLN A 356 6.15 -12.26 7.96
N GLY A 357 6.75 -11.76 6.88
CA GLY A 357 8.16 -12.00 6.54
C GLY A 357 8.43 -13.33 5.81
N LEU A 358 7.39 -14.08 5.47
CA LEU A 358 7.49 -15.35 4.76
C LEU A 358 6.87 -15.24 3.36
N ILE A 359 7.46 -15.96 2.40
CA ILE A 359 7.00 -16.00 1.01
C ILE A 359 6.24 -17.30 0.77
N TYR A 360 4.98 -17.20 0.33
CA TYR A 360 4.11 -18.33 0.08
C TYR A 360 3.95 -18.56 -1.42
N VAL A 361 4.20 -19.79 -1.85
CA VAL A 361 4.12 -20.26 -3.24
C VAL A 361 2.99 -21.27 -3.35
N ILE A 362 1.98 -20.95 -4.16
CA ILE A 362 0.68 -21.63 -4.13
C ILE A 362 0.32 -22.12 -5.53
N GLY A 363 0.11 -23.42 -5.66
CA GLY A 363 -0.36 -24.04 -6.92
C GLY A 363 0.63 -23.88 -8.07
N GLY A 364 0.10 -23.60 -9.26
CA GLY A 364 0.82 -23.53 -10.53
C GLY A 364 0.90 -24.87 -11.25
N ILE A 365 1.82 -24.95 -12.20
CA ILE A 365 2.04 -26.12 -13.06
C ILE A 365 3.47 -26.60 -12.84
N SER A 366 3.65 -27.91 -12.64
CA SER A 366 4.97 -28.53 -12.47
C SER A 366 5.73 -28.67 -13.79
N SER A 367 6.99 -29.11 -13.71
CA SER A 367 7.81 -29.47 -14.89
C SER A 367 7.18 -30.54 -15.79
N GLU A 368 6.31 -31.38 -15.22
CA GLU A 368 5.61 -32.45 -15.94
C GLU A 368 4.30 -31.97 -16.58
N GLY A 369 3.95 -30.69 -16.45
CA GLY A 369 2.70 -30.12 -16.97
C GLY A 369 1.47 -30.40 -16.12
N VAL A 370 1.64 -30.82 -14.86
CA VAL A 370 0.53 -31.15 -13.96
C VAL A 370 0.20 -29.98 -13.05
N GLU A 371 -1.09 -29.64 -12.92
CA GLU A 371 -1.52 -28.57 -12.02
C GLU A 371 -1.41 -29.00 -10.56
N LEU A 372 -0.92 -28.08 -9.75
CA LEU A 372 -0.55 -28.33 -8.37
C LEU A 372 -1.63 -27.81 -7.42
N ARG A 373 -1.78 -28.52 -6.31
CA ARG A 373 -2.48 -28.05 -5.10
C ARG A 373 -1.52 -27.78 -3.94
N SER A 374 -0.22 -28.00 -4.16
CA SER A 374 0.80 -27.86 -3.12
C SER A 374 1.03 -26.40 -2.77
N VAL A 375 1.36 -26.19 -1.51
CA VAL A 375 1.70 -24.89 -0.94
C VAL A 375 3.06 -25.02 -0.28
N GLU A 376 4.00 -24.20 -0.72
CA GLU A 376 5.35 -24.14 -0.18
C GLU A 376 5.59 -22.76 0.43
N VAL A 377 6.33 -22.71 1.53
CA VAL A 377 6.68 -21.48 2.24
C VAL A 377 8.19 -21.37 2.29
N TYR A 378 8.69 -20.20 1.93
CA TYR A 378 10.10 -19.86 1.93
C TYR A 378 10.36 -18.78 2.98
N ASP A 379 11.30 -19.08 3.86
CA ASP A 379 11.86 -18.10 4.79
C ASP A 379 13.12 -17.48 4.15
N PRO A 380 13.09 -16.20 3.75
CA PRO A 380 14.23 -15.54 3.11
C PRO A 380 15.43 -15.34 4.05
N ILE A 381 15.23 -15.36 5.38
CA ILE A 381 16.29 -15.22 6.38
C ILE A 381 17.02 -16.56 6.55
N SER A 382 16.28 -17.62 6.86
CA SER A 382 16.89 -18.95 7.07
C SER A 382 17.20 -19.70 5.76
N LYS A 383 16.66 -19.22 4.63
CA LYS A 383 16.74 -19.83 3.29
C LYS A 383 16.18 -21.26 3.26
N ARG A 384 15.17 -21.54 4.09
CA ARG A 384 14.55 -22.86 4.20
C ARG A 384 13.16 -22.86 3.59
N TRP A 385 12.82 -24.02 3.06
CA TRP A 385 11.48 -24.33 2.55
C TRP A 385 10.75 -25.23 3.52
N SER A 386 9.46 -24.98 3.69
CA SER A 386 8.51 -25.84 4.41
C SER A 386 7.26 -26.03 3.59
N GLU A 387 6.62 -27.20 3.69
CA GLU A 387 5.33 -27.46 3.04
C GLU A 387 4.18 -27.13 4.01
N LEU A 388 3.08 -26.59 3.47
CA LEU A 388 1.82 -26.41 4.19
C LEU A 388 0.76 -27.37 3.68
N ALA A 389 -0.39 -27.41 4.38
CA ALA A 389 -1.52 -28.19 3.94
C ALA A 389 -1.91 -27.81 2.50
N PRO A 390 -2.11 -28.79 1.60
CA PRO A 390 -2.45 -28.52 0.21
C PRO A 390 -3.89 -28.00 0.09
N MET A 391 -4.15 -27.24 -0.97
CA MET A 391 -5.50 -26.83 -1.35
C MET A 391 -6.39 -28.06 -1.66
N GLY A 392 -7.71 -27.90 -1.53
CA GLY A 392 -8.68 -28.91 -1.95
C GLY A 392 -8.66 -29.11 -3.46
N THR A 393 -8.50 -28.01 -4.21
CA THR A 393 -8.53 -28.01 -5.68
C THR A 393 -7.15 -27.72 -6.27
N ARG A 394 -6.80 -28.35 -7.41
CA ARG A 394 -5.61 -28.01 -8.19
C ARG A 394 -5.84 -26.70 -8.95
N ARG A 395 -4.87 -25.78 -8.91
CA ARG A 395 -5.04 -24.43 -9.46
C ARG A 395 -3.75 -23.96 -10.14
N ALA A 396 -3.83 -23.71 -11.45
CA ALA A 396 -2.87 -22.90 -12.19
C ALA A 396 -3.49 -21.54 -12.56
N TYR A 397 -2.69 -20.54 -12.91
CA TYR A 397 -3.18 -19.20 -13.32
C TYR A 397 -4.12 -18.55 -12.29
N LEU A 398 -3.94 -18.87 -11.01
CA LEU A 398 -4.73 -18.34 -9.89
C LEU A 398 -4.22 -16.96 -9.46
N GLY A 399 -5.12 -16.18 -8.86
CA GLY A 399 -4.74 -14.99 -8.11
C GLY A 399 -4.55 -15.33 -6.63
N VAL A 400 -3.54 -14.74 -6.01
CA VAL A 400 -3.25 -14.94 -4.58
C VAL A 400 -3.09 -13.58 -3.90
N ALA A 401 -3.70 -13.44 -2.72
CA ALA A 401 -3.50 -12.27 -1.87
C ALA A 401 -3.61 -12.66 -0.40
N ALA A 402 -2.83 -11.96 0.45
CA ALA A 402 -2.96 -12.02 1.90
C ALA A 402 -3.96 -10.95 2.36
N LEU A 403 -4.90 -11.35 3.23
CA LEU A 403 -5.89 -10.45 3.82
C LEU A 403 -6.32 -10.97 5.19
N ASN A 404 -6.32 -10.11 6.22
CA ASN A 404 -6.76 -10.43 7.59
C ASN A 404 -6.13 -11.72 8.14
N ASP A 405 -4.78 -11.80 8.11
CA ASP A 405 -3.98 -12.96 8.55
C ASP A 405 -4.36 -14.29 7.87
N CYS A 406 -4.96 -14.23 6.69
CA CYS A 406 -5.31 -15.38 5.88
C CYS A 406 -4.75 -15.21 4.47
N ILE A 407 -4.53 -16.33 3.78
CA ILE A 407 -4.14 -16.34 2.38
C ILE A 407 -5.31 -16.83 1.54
N TYR A 408 -5.64 -16.10 0.48
CA TYR A 408 -6.73 -16.43 -0.42
C TYR A 408 -6.17 -16.90 -1.77
N ALA A 409 -6.64 -18.07 -2.21
CA ALA A 409 -6.42 -18.61 -3.55
C ALA A 409 -7.71 -18.46 -4.35
N VAL A 410 -7.69 -17.56 -5.33
CA VAL A 410 -8.89 -17.10 -6.04
C VAL A 410 -8.85 -17.58 -7.49
N GLY A 411 -9.88 -18.33 -7.88
CA GLY A 411 -10.05 -18.81 -9.25
C GLY A 411 -8.90 -19.72 -9.70
N GLY A 412 -8.46 -19.51 -10.94
CA GLY A 412 -7.44 -20.30 -11.61
C GLY A 412 -8.03 -21.24 -12.64
N TRP A 413 -7.25 -22.24 -13.01
CA TRP A 413 -7.53 -23.19 -14.07
C TRP A 413 -7.10 -24.60 -13.67
N ASN A 414 -7.86 -25.60 -14.09
CA ASN A 414 -7.44 -26.99 -14.12
C ASN A 414 -8.10 -27.76 -15.28
N GLU A 415 -7.49 -28.87 -15.69
CA GLU A 415 -7.99 -29.72 -16.77
C GLU A 415 -9.45 -30.18 -16.59
N SER A 416 -9.89 -30.41 -15.35
CA SER A 416 -11.22 -30.98 -15.07
C SER A 416 -12.38 -29.97 -15.16
N GLN A 417 -12.13 -28.69 -14.91
CA GLN A 417 -13.17 -27.67 -14.75
C GLN A 417 -12.93 -26.41 -15.59
N ASP A 418 -11.84 -26.37 -16.37
CA ASP A 418 -11.39 -25.17 -17.07
C ASP A 418 -11.17 -24.01 -16.08
N ALA A 419 -11.69 -22.81 -16.35
CA ALA A 419 -11.58 -21.69 -15.42
C ALA A 419 -12.47 -21.86 -14.17
N LEU A 420 -11.90 -21.57 -13.00
CA LEU A 420 -12.53 -21.76 -11.69
C LEU A 420 -13.13 -20.47 -11.16
N ALA A 421 -14.32 -20.58 -10.55
CA ALA A 421 -14.93 -19.52 -9.75
C ALA A 421 -14.71 -19.71 -8.23
N SER A 422 -14.34 -20.92 -7.82
CA SER A 422 -14.15 -21.27 -6.41
C SER A 422 -12.97 -20.51 -5.80
N VAL A 423 -13.09 -20.22 -4.52
CA VAL A 423 -12.11 -19.48 -3.75
C VAL A 423 -11.84 -20.25 -2.47
N GLU A 424 -10.56 -20.47 -2.17
CA GLU A 424 -10.14 -21.12 -0.94
C GLU A 424 -9.35 -20.13 -0.10
N ARG A 425 -9.53 -20.18 1.21
CA ARG A 425 -8.79 -19.40 2.18
C ARG A 425 -8.04 -20.32 3.13
N TYR A 426 -6.75 -20.10 3.28
CA TYR A 426 -5.95 -20.76 4.30
C TYR A 426 -6.09 -20.05 5.64
N SER A 427 -6.58 -20.77 6.64
CA SER A 427 -6.64 -20.31 8.03
C SER A 427 -5.42 -20.83 8.79
N PHE A 428 -4.60 -19.92 9.32
CA PHE A 428 -3.44 -20.29 10.15
C PHE A 428 -3.85 -20.78 11.54
N GLU A 429 -5.02 -20.37 12.04
CA GLU A 429 -5.55 -20.86 13.32
C GLU A 429 -5.96 -22.34 13.23
N GLU A 430 -6.50 -22.74 12.06
CA GLU A 430 -6.99 -24.11 11.84
C GLU A 430 -6.03 -24.98 11.01
N GLU A 431 -4.93 -24.39 10.52
CA GLU A 431 -3.93 -25.01 9.63
C GLU A 431 -4.55 -25.76 8.42
N LYS A 432 -5.63 -25.21 7.86
CA LYS A 432 -6.37 -25.84 6.74
C LYS A 432 -6.91 -24.81 5.76
N TRP A 433 -7.15 -25.28 4.54
CA TRP A 433 -7.90 -24.55 3.53
C TRP A 433 -9.41 -24.71 3.76
N VAL A 434 -10.13 -23.60 3.69
CA VAL A 434 -11.59 -23.52 3.81
C VAL A 434 -12.14 -22.83 2.57
N GLU A 435 -13.15 -23.42 1.95
CA GLU A 435 -13.84 -22.80 0.82
C GLU A 435 -14.70 -21.64 1.30
N VAL A 436 -14.62 -20.52 0.58
CA VAL A 436 -15.42 -19.31 0.83
C VAL A 436 -16.33 -19.04 -0.38
N ALA A 437 -17.17 -18.00 -0.32
CA ALA A 437 -18.06 -17.69 -1.43
C ALA A 437 -17.31 -17.59 -2.77
N SER A 438 -17.85 -18.27 -3.78
CA SER A 438 -17.30 -18.29 -5.13
C SER A 438 -17.55 -16.95 -5.85
N MET A 439 -16.65 -16.59 -6.76
CA MET A 439 -16.85 -15.47 -7.68
C MET A 439 -18.09 -15.72 -8.56
N LYS A 440 -18.70 -14.66 -9.09
CA LYS A 440 -19.83 -14.78 -10.02
C LYS A 440 -19.36 -15.26 -11.39
N ILE A 441 -18.14 -14.89 -11.77
CA ILE A 441 -17.53 -15.25 -13.05
C ILE A 441 -16.32 -16.15 -12.77
N PRO A 442 -16.21 -17.34 -13.39
CA PRO A 442 -15.00 -18.15 -13.32
C PRO A 442 -13.84 -17.46 -14.05
N ARG A 443 -12.64 -17.44 -13.45
CA ARG A 443 -11.50 -16.68 -13.99
C ARG A 443 -10.21 -17.48 -13.91
N ALA A 444 -9.55 -17.65 -15.06
CA ALA A 444 -8.15 -18.06 -15.16
C ALA A 444 -7.28 -16.86 -15.55
N GLY A 445 -6.06 -16.75 -15.01
CA GLY A 445 -5.15 -15.63 -15.23
C GLY A 445 -5.64 -14.35 -14.58
N VAL A 446 -6.34 -14.49 -13.45
CA VAL A 446 -6.95 -13.40 -12.68
C VAL A 446 -5.91 -12.66 -11.86
N CYS A 447 -6.01 -11.33 -11.82
CA CYS A 447 -5.16 -10.49 -10.97
C CYS A 447 -5.91 -10.19 -9.66
N VAL A 448 -5.29 -10.50 -8.52
CA VAL A 448 -5.94 -10.36 -7.21
C VAL A 448 -5.08 -9.54 -6.26
N VAL A 449 -5.72 -8.61 -5.55
CA VAL A 449 -5.03 -7.80 -4.54
C VAL A 449 -5.96 -7.46 -3.38
N ALA A 450 -5.39 -7.30 -2.19
CA ALA A 450 -6.10 -6.88 -0.99
C ALA A 450 -5.97 -5.36 -0.78
N VAL A 451 -7.09 -4.67 -0.58
CA VAL A 451 -7.13 -3.23 -0.27
C VAL A 451 -8.26 -2.93 0.69
N ASN A 452 -7.99 -2.16 1.75
CA ASN A 452 -8.99 -1.67 2.70
C ASN A 452 -9.89 -2.79 3.29
N GLY A 453 -9.30 -3.96 3.58
CA GLY A 453 -10.04 -5.10 4.15
C GLY A 453 -10.83 -5.93 3.14
N LEU A 454 -10.71 -5.66 1.84
CA LEU A 454 -11.44 -6.31 0.75
C LEU A 454 -10.46 -6.94 -0.25
N LEU A 455 -10.90 -7.99 -0.96
CA LEU A 455 -10.15 -8.54 -2.10
C LEU A 455 -10.75 -8.06 -3.41
N TYR A 456 -9.90 -7.61 -4.32
CA TYR A 456 -10.27 -7.22 -5.67
C TYR A 456 -9.76 -8.27 -6.63
N ALA A 457 -10.67 -8.88 -7.41
CA ALA A 457 -10.35 -9.80 -8.49
C ALA A 457 -10.65 -9.12 -9.83
N SER A 458 -9.63 -8.96 -10.66
CA SER A 458 -9.71 -8.19 -11.91
C SER A 458 -9.26 -9.01 -13.11
N GLY A 459 -10.03 -8.91 -14.19
CA GLY A 459 -9.71 -9.52 -15.48
C GLY A 459 -9.71 -11.06 -15.46
N GLY A 460 -8.76 -11.64 -16.18
CA GLY A 460 -8.70 -13.07 -16.47
C GLY A 460 -9.56 -13.46 -17.67
N ARG A 461 -9.69 -14.77 -17.89
CA ARG A 461 -10.52 -15.36 -18.94
C ARG A 461 -11.54 -16.32 -18.34
N ALA A 462 -12.74 -16.31 -18.89
CA ALA A 462 -13.80 -17.24 -18.57
C ALA A 462 -13.71 -18.50 -19.46
N PRO A 463 -14.41 -19.59 -19.11
CA PRO A 463 -14.50 -20.77 -19.96
C PRO A 463 -15.14 -20.41 -21.31
N SER A 464 -14.60 -20.95 -22.41
CA SER A 464 -15.15 -20.74 -23.74
C SER A 464 -16.08 -21.89 -24.14
N PRO A 465 -17.34 -21.64 -24.56
CA PRO A 465 -18.17 -22.67 -25.16
C PRO A 465 -17.62 -23.11 -26.54
N ASP A 466 -17.82 -24.39 -26.88
CA ASP A 466 -17.69 -24.95 -28.24
C ASP A 466 -16.35 -24.68 -28.98
N PHE A 467 -15.21 -24.95 -28.33
CA PHE A 467 -13.87 -24.81 -28.93
C PHE A 467 -13.52 -23.39 -29.44
N ALA A 468 -14.28 -22.37 -29.04
CA ALA A 468 -13.98 -20.99 -29.37
C ALA A 468 -12.70 -20.51 -28.65
N ALA A 469 -12.09 -19.45 -29.16
CA ALA A 469 -10.99 -18.81 -28.46
C ALA A 469 -11.46 -18.22 -27.12
N PRO A 470 -10.74 -18.44 -26.00
CA PRO A 470 -11.11 -17.84 -24.73
C PRO A 470 -11.01 -16.32 -24.80
N VAL A 471 -12.05 -15.65 -24.34
CA VAL A 471 -12.18 -14.19 -24.35
C VAL A 471 -11.69 -13.63 -23.01
N THR A 472 -10.93 -12.54 -23.06
CA THR A 472 -10.47 -11.85 -21.85
C THR A 472 -11.56 -10.97 -21.28
N SER A 473 -11.63 -10.89 -19.95
CA SER A 473 -12.60 -10.07 -19.22
C SER A 473 -12.00 -8.74 -18.78
N ASP A 474 -12.82 -7.69 -18.78
CA ASP A 474 -12.57 -6.38 -18.19
C ASP A 474 -13.28 -6.20 -16.84
N SER A 475 -14.15 -7.16 -16.47
CA SER A 475 -14.93 -7.10 -15.23
C SER A 475 -14.06 -7.23 -13.98
N VAL A 476 -14.53 -6.60 -12.91
CA VAL A 476 -13.85 -6.58 -11.61
C VAL A 476 -14.87 -6.90 -10.51
N GLU A 477 -14.50 -7.82 -9.64
CA GLU A 477 -15.31 -8.25 -8.51
C GLU A 477 -14.59 -7.98 -7.20
N VAL A 478 -15.34 -7.62 -6.16
CA VAL A 478 -14.83 -7.31 -4.82
C VAL A 478 -15.46 -8.25 -3.81
N TYR A 479 -14.61 -8.95 -3.07
CA TYR A 479 -14.99 -9.83 -1.97
C TYR A 479 -14.95 -9.11 -0.64
N ASN A 480 -16.03 -9.25 0.13
CA ASN A 480 -16.08 -8.82 1.51
C ASN A 480 -16.01 -10.03 2.45
N PRO A 481 -14.92 -10.21 3.21
CA PRO A 481 -14.76 -11.35 4.12
C PRO A 481 -15.75 -11.36 5.29
N HIS A 482 -16.35 -10.22 5.65
CA HIS A 482 -17.33 -10.15 6.74
C HIS A 482 -18.72 -10.63 6.31
N MET A 483 -19.05 -10.44 5.04
CA MET A 483 -20.34 -10.85 4.47
C MET A 483 -20.26 -12.17 3.70
N ASP A 484 -19.05 -12.65 3.45
CA ASP A 484 -18.75 -13.78 2.58
C ASP A 484 -19.48 -13.68 1.23
N SER A 485 -19.24 -12.57 0.52
CA SER A 485 -19.96 -12.27 -0.71
C SER A 485 -19.14 -11.46 -1.70
N TRP A 486 -19.34 -11.73 -2.99
CA TRP A 486 -18.74 -10.99 -4.10
C TRP A 486 -19.71 -9.97 -4.70
N THR A 487 -19.19 -8.78 -4.99
CA THR A 487 -19.92 -7.67 -5.61
C THR A 487 -19.20 -7.22 -6.86
N GLU A 488 -19.93 -6.95 -7.93
CA GLU A 488 -19.34 -6.44 -9.18
C GLU A 488 -19.21 -4.93 -9.09
N ILE A 489 -18.08 -4.41 -9.54
CA ILE A 489 -17.78 -2.97 -9.55
C ILE A 489 -17.47 -2.50 -10.97
N ALA A 490 -17.06 -1.24 -11.12
CA ALA A 490 -16.71 -0.68 -12.42
C ALA A 490 -15.65 -1.52 -13.15
N ASN A 491 -15.92 -1.81 -14.42
CA ASN A 491 -15.02 -2.54 -15.31
C ASN A 491 -13.78 -1.72 -15.64
N MET A 492 -12.68 -2.43 -15.89
CA MET A 492 -11.49 -1.89 -16.52
C MET A 492 -11.82 -1.34 -17.91
N ILE A 493 -10.97 -0.45 -18.41
CA ILE A 493 -11.08 0.13 -19.75
C ILE A 493 -10.72 -0.94 -20.80
N THR A 494 -9.73 -1.78 -20.50
CA THR A 494 -9.23 -2.85 -21.37
C THR A 494 -9.38 -4.20 -20.68
N SER A 495 -9.94 -5.18 -21.40
CA SER A 495 -9.95 -6.57 -20.93
C SER A 495 -8.55 -7.16 -20.95
N ARG A 496 -8.18 -7.87 -19.90
CA ARG A 496 -6.81 -8.39 -19.72
C ARG A 496 -6.79 -9.72 -18.98
N CYS A 497 -5.79 -10.53 -19.29
CA CYS A 497 -5.48 -11.80 -18.62
C CYS A 497 -3.96 -11.91 -18.45
N GLU A 498 -3.50 -12.57 -17.38
CA GLU A 498 -2.06 -12.70 -17.08
C GLU A 498 -1.33 -11.35 -17.03
N GLY A 499 -2.02 -10.33 -16.54
CA GLY A 499 -1.43 -9.06 -16.15
C GLY A 499 -0.89 -9.12 -14.72
N GLY A 500 -0.44 -7.97 -14.22
CA GLY A 500 -0.18 -7.79 -12.80
C GLY A 500 -1.07 -6.70 -12.20
N VAL A 501 -1.25 -6.75 -10.89
CA VAL A 501 -1.96 -5.71 -10.14
C VAL A 501 -1.10 -5.25 -8.96
N ALA A 502 -1.03 -3.93 -8.78
CA ALA A 502 -0.34 -3.28 -7.67
C ALA A 502 -1.28 -2.36 -6.91
N VAL A 503 -0.94 -2.05 -5.65
CA VAL A 503 -1.65 -1.09 -4.81
C VAL A 503 -0.67 -0.08 -4.25
N LEU A 504 -0.98 1.21 -4.41
CA LEU A 504 -0.29 2.32 -3.77
C LEU A 504 -1.24 3.04 -2.82
#